data_AF-A0A170XL45-F1
#
_entry.id   AF-A0A170XL45-F1
#
_cell.length_a   1.000
_cell.length_b   1.000
_cell.length_c   1.000
_cell.angle_alpha   90.00
_cell.angle_beta   90.00
_cell.angle_gamma   90.00
#
_symmetry.space_group_name_H-M   'P 1'
#
loop_
_entity.id
_entity.type
_entity.pdbx_description
1 polymer ?
#
loop_
_entity_poly.entity_id
_entity_poly.type
_entity_poly.pdbx_seq_one_letter_code
_entity_poly.pdbx_strand_id
1 'polypeptide(L)'
;ENTMVTEVRTRLEDLNMVLNQTDDHRQRVLVTVAREIPRWTVMIRKMKAIYHTMNMFNMDVTKKCLIGECWVPTRDLGIVNRALADGGKSVGSSIPSFLNVIQACGSPPTFNRTNKFTQGFQNLIDSYGIASYREVNPALYTIVTFPFLFAVMFGDLGHGIILAVFGLWMVVREQTLSKKKSTNEIWNIFFAGRYIVLMMGLFSMYTGFIYNDIFSRSLNIFGSSWKINYNTSTVATNEMLQLDPATHDYNKKPYPFGIDPVWQLAENKIIFLNTYKMKLSIILRKYVDNNRNFTESFNLKEQTKNKNQISKNKT
;
A
#
# COMPACT_ATOMS: atom_id res chain seq x y z
N GLU A 1 -66.76 -7.68 -41.00
CA GLU A 1 -65.42 -8.00 -40.46
C GLU A 1 -64.38 -6.90 -40.68
N ASN A 2 -64.21 -6.34 -41.88
CA ASN A 2 -63.13 -5.36 -42.15
C ASN A 2 -63.22 -4.03 -41.36
N THR A 3 -64.41 -3.57 -40.96
CA THR A 3 -64.58 -2.30 -40.21
C THR A 3 -63.99 -2.36 -38.81
N MET A 4 -64.23 -3.45 -38.07
CA MET A 4 -63.69 -3.67 -36.73
C MET A 4 -62.15 -3.79 -36.74
N VAL A 5 -61.58 -4.43 -37.76
CA VAL A 5 -60.12 -4.55 -37.92
C VAL A 5 -59.49 -3.18 -38.19
N THR A 6 -60.19 -2.31 -38.92
CA THR A 6 -59.71 -0.95 -39.22
C THR A 6 -59.74 -0.07 -37.97
N GLU A 7 -60.78 -0.16 -37.15
CA GLU A 7 -60.88 0.55 -35.87
C GLU A 7 -59.82 0.10 -34.83
N VAL A 8 -59.52 -1.20 -34.78
CA VAL A 8 -58.43 -1.70 -33.93
C VAL A 8 -57.07 -1.20 -34.42
N ARG A 9 -56.85 -1.11 -35.74
CA ARG A 9 -55.61 -0.55 -36.31
C ARG A 9 -55.44 0.93 -35.98
N THR A 10 -56.48 1.76 -36.10
CA THR A 10 -56.38 3.18 -35.75
C THR A 10 -56.10 3.37 -34.26
N ARG A 11 -56.76 2.58 -33.38
CA ARG A 11 -56.44 2.60 -31.94
C ARG A 11 -55.01 2.16 -31.63
N LEU A 12 -54.49 1.18 -32.38
CA LEU A 12 -53.11 0.74 -32.24
C LEU A 12 -52.12 1.83 -32.67
N GLU A 13 -52.42 2.56 -33.75
CA GLU A 13 -51.63 3.69 -34.22
C GLU A 13 -51.63 4.85 -33.20
N ASP A 14 -52.80 5.20 -32.67
CA ASP A 14 -52.93 6.22 -31.62
C ASP A 14 -52.15 5.83 -30.36
N LEU A 15 -52.26 4.56 -29.92
CA LEU A 15 -51.52 4.04 -28.78
C LEU A 15 -50.01 4.10 -29.02
N ASN A 16 -49.53 3.72 -30.22
CA ASN A 16 -48.12 3.81 -30.57
C ASN A 16 -47.64 5.27 -30.59
N MET A 17 -48.46 6.21 -31.06
CA MET A 17 -48.13 7.63 -31.04
C MET A 17 -47.98 8.15 -29.61
N VAL A 18 -48.93 7.81 -28.73
CA VAL A 18 -48.86 8.16 -27.31
C VAL A 18 -47.62 7.56 -26.68
N LEU A 19 -47.36 6.26 -26.89
CA LEU A 19 -46.23 5.54 -26.31
C LEU A 19 -44.88 6.18 -26.70
N ASN A 20 -44.73 6.56 -27.98
CA ASN A 20 -43.55 7.28 -28.46
C ASN A 20 -43.41 8.66 -27.81
N GLN A 21 -44.50 9.42 -27.68
CA GLN A 21 -44.48 10.72 -27.01
C GLN A 21 -44.13 10.61 -25.52
N THR A 22 -44.65 9.60 -24.81
CA THR A 22 -44.29 9.37 -23.40
C THR A 22 -42.84 8.97 -23.26
N ASP A 23 -42.31 8.16 -24.19
CA ASP A 23 -40.91 7.76 -24.14
C ASP A 23 -39.96 8.94 -24.42
N ASP A 24 -40.29 9.77 -25.41
CA ASP A 24 -39.55 11.01 -25.70
C ASP A 24 -39.60 12.01 -24.54
N HIS A 25 -40.76 12.13 -23.87
CA HIS A 25 -40.87 12.96 -22.69
C HIS A 25 -40.02 12.41 -21.53
N ARG A 26 -40.13 11.10 -21.26
CA ARG A 26 -39.34 10.41 -20.25
C ARG A 26 -37.85 10.59 -20.50
N GLN A 27 -37.38 10.39 -21.72
CA GLN A 27 -35.97 10.52 -22.08
C GLN A 27 -35.46 11.95 -21.91
N ARG A 28 -36.26 12.96 -22.29
CA ARG A 28 -35.90 14.38 -22.06
C ARG A 28 -35.76 14.70 -20.58
N VAL A 29 -36.69 14.23 -19.74
CA VAL A 29 -36.63 14.42 -18.29
C VAL A 29 -35.42 13.69 -17.71
N LEU A 30 -35.20 12.43 -18.09
CA LEU A 30 -34.07 11.63 -17.62
C LEU A 30 -32.72 12.26 -17.98
N VAL A 31 -32.55 12.76 -19.21
CA VAL A 31 -31.30 13.43 -19.63
C VAL A 31 -31.07 14.72 -18.84
N THR A 32 -32.13 15.47 -18.56
CA THR A 32 -32.03 16.71 -17.77
C THR A 32 -31.64 16.40 -16.32
N VAL A 33 -32.31 15.43 -15.70
CA VAL A 33 -32.05 15.02 -14.32
C VAL A 33 -30.67 14.35 -14.18
N ALA A 34 -30.25 13.52 -15.14
CA ALA A 34 -28.96 12.84 -15.13
C ALA A 34 -27.77 13.81 -15.08
N ARG A 35 -27.90 15.02 -15.66
CA ARG A 35 -26.87 16.06 -15.60
C ARG A 35 -26.71 16.66 -14.20
N GLU A 36 -27.80 16.82 -13.46
CA GLU A 36 -27.80 17.46 -12.12
C GLU A 36 -27.60 16.47 -10.95
N ILE A 37 -27.94 15.19 -11.13
CA ILE A 37 -27.82 14.15 -10.08
C ILE A 37 -26.45 14.16 -9.36
N PRO A 38 -25.29 14.20 -10.05
CA PRO A 38 -24.00 14.18 -9.37
C PRO A 38 -23.82 15.36 -8.41
N ARG A 39 -24.27 16.56 -8.82
CA ARG A 39 -24.20 17.78 -8.01
C ARG A 39 -25.11 17.68 -6.79
N TRP A 40 -26.37 17.29 -6.98
CA TRP A 40 -27.33 17.12 -5.88
C TRP A 40 -26.87 16.05 -4.89
N THR A 41 -26.32 14.94 -5.39
CA THR A 41 -25.78 13.86 -4.54
C THR A 41 -24.65 14.37 -3.64
N VAL A 42 -23.72 15.17 -4.18
CA VAL A 42 -22.64 15.76 -3.38
C VAL A 42 -23.20 16.75 -2.34
N MET A 43 -24.15 17.59 -2.73
CA MET A 43 -24.78 18.57 -1.84
C MET A 43 -25.51 17.90 -0.66
N ILE A 44 -26.36 16.91 -0.94
CA ILE A 44 -27.13 16.18 0.08
C ILE A 44 -26.17 15.40 1.00
N ARG A 45 -25.14 14.74 0.47
CA ARG A 45 -24.14 14.03 1.30
C ARG A 45 -23.37 14.97 2.22
N LYS A 46 -22.99 16.16 1.73
CA LYS A 46 -22.33 17.18 2.56
C LYS A 46 -23.27 17.69 3.66
N MET A 47 -24.50 18.06 3.32
CA MET A 47 -25.49 18.50 4.32
C MET A 47 -25.76 17.43 5.38
N LYS A 48 -25.97 16.17 4.96
CA LYS A 48 -26.15 15.05 5.87
C LYS A 48 -24.95 14.87 6.81
N ALA A 49 -23.72 14.99 6.29
CA ALA A 49 -22.52 14.90 7.12
C ALA A 49 -22.45 16.05 8.15
N ILE A 50 -22.78 17.29 7.75
CA ILE A 50 -22.80 18.45 8.64
C ILE A 50 -23.82 18.26 9.76
N TYR A 51 -25.07 17.90 9.44
CA TYR A 51 -26.09 17.65 10.47
C TYR A 51 -25.73 16.47 11.36
N HIS A 52 -25.13 15.41 10.81
CA HIS A 52 -24.63 14.31 11.60
C HIS A 52 -23.53 14.74 12.59
N THR A 53 -22.61 15.62 12.17
CA THR A 53 -21.61 16.20 13.08
C THR A 53 -22.19 17.14 14.12
N MET A 54 -23.18 17.98 13.74
CA MET A 54 -23.87 18.87 14.69
C MET A 54 -24.64 18.08 15.75
N ASN A 55 -25.20 16.92 15.40
CA ASN A 55 -25.88 16.04 16.35
C ASN A 55 -24.94 15.42 17.39
N MET A 56 -23.61 15.42 17.15
CA MET A 56 -22.63 14.98 18.15
C MET A 56 -22.25 16.09 19.15
N PHE A 57 -22.65 17.33 18.91
CA PHE A 57 -22.36 18.46 19.81
C PHE A 57 -23.42 18.59 20.89
N ASN A 58 -22.99 19.08 22.05
CA ASN A 58 -23.88 19.39 23.15
C ASN A 58 -24.47 20.80 22.96
N MET A 59 -25.75 20.96 23.27
CA MET A 59 -26.45 22.23 23.13
C MET A 59 -26.50 22.95 24.48
N ASP A 60 -25.95 24.15 24.55
CA ASP A 60 -26.12 25.04 25.71
C ASP A 60 -27.39 25.87 25.53
N VAL A 61 -28.43 25.53 26.29
CA VAL A 61 -29.76 26.16 26.25
C VAL A 61 -29.69 27.64 26.63
N THR A 62 -28.72 28.04 27.47
CA THR A 62 -28.64 29.41 27.99
C THR A 62 -28.07 30.39 26.96
N LYS A 63 -27.05 29.97 26.19
CA LYS A 63 -26.36 30.82 25.21
C LYS A 63 -26.78 30.55 23.76
N LYS A 64 -27.62 29.54 23.53
CA LYS A 64 -27.97 29.03 22.19
C LYS A 64 -26.71 28.70 21.36
N CYS A 65 -25.70 28.15 22.02
CA CYS A 65 -24.42 27.76 21.41
C CYS A 65 -24.28 26.23 21.40
N LEU A 66 -23.58 25.71 20.39
CA LEU A 66 -23.16 24.31 20.35
C LEU A 66 -21.74 24.19 20.87
N ILE A 67 -21.52 23.25 21.79
CA ILE A 67 -20.23 22.94 22.38
C ILE A 67 -19.81 21.54 21.93
N GLY A 68 -18.65 21.44 21.31
CA GLY A 68 -18.07 20.19 20.83
C GLY A 68 -16.63 20.05 21.29
N GLU A 69 -16.28 18.87 21.79
CA GLU A 69 -14.90 18.48 22.08
C GLU A 69 -14.35 17.68 20.90
N CYS A 70 -13.15 17.99 20.44
CA CYS A 70 -12.54 17.29 19.32
C CYS A 70 -11.03 17.15 19.47
N TRP A 71 -10.48 16.09 18.88
CA TRP A 71 -9.05 15.87 18.80
C TRP A 71 -8.47 16.58 17.58
N VAL A 72 -7.49 17.46 17.81
CA VAL A 72 -6.80 18.21 16.75
C VAL A 72 -5.29 18.03 16.90
N PRO A 73 -4.54 17.72 15.83
CA PRO A 73 -3.10 17.72 15.88
C PRO A 73 -2.57 19.10 16.27
N THR A 74 -1.67 19.17 17.26
CA THR A 74 -1.14 20.45 17.76
C THR A 74 -0.53 21.33 16.66
N ARG A 75 0.04 20.72 15.62
CA ARG A 75 0.63 21.41 14.47
C ARG A 75 -0.42 22.11 13.58
N ASP A 76 -1.65 21.61 13.56
CA ASP A 76 -2.71 22.07 12.66
C ASP A 76 -3.73 23.00 13.36
N LEU A 77 -3.52 23.31 14.64
CA LEU A 77 -4.36 24.23 15.42
C LEU A 77 -4.53 25.60 14.76
N GLY A 78 -3.46 26.13 14.15
CA GLY A 78 -3.51 27.42 13.45
C GLY A 78 -4.36 27.40 12.18
N ILE A 79 -4.58 26.23 11.56
CA ILE A 79 -5.47 26.08 10.39
C ILE A 79 -6.93 26.08 10.86
N VAL A 80 -7.22 25.37 11.96
CA VAL A 80 -8.57 25.30 12.54
C VAL A 80 -9.02 26.69 13.03
N ASN A 81 -8.16 27.43 13.72
CA ASN A 81 -8.51 28.76 14.22
C ASN A 81 -8.83 29.74 13.07
N ARG A 82 -8.07 29.67 11.97
CA ARG A 82 -8.35 30.45 10.75
C ARG A 82 -9.69 30.06 10.12
N ALA A 83 -9.96 28.77 9.96
CA ALA A 83 -11.22 28.29 9.41
C ALA A 83 -12.45 28.73 10.23
N LEU A 84 -12.34 28.74 11.57
CA LEU A 84 -13.37 29.25 12.47
C LEU A 84 -13.58 30.76 12.32
N ALA A 85 -12.48 31.53 12.25
CA ALA A 85 -12.56 32.98 12.05
C ALA A 85 -13.18 33.35 10.69
N ASP A 86 -12.81 32.65 9.62
CA ASP A 86 -13.35 32.87 8.27
C ASP A 86 -14.82 32.47 8.18
N GLY A 87 -15.21 31.38 8.85
CA GLY A 87 -16.61 30.96 8.99
C GLY A 87 -17.46 32.01 9.72
N GLY A 88 -16.95 32.55 10.84
CA GLY A 88 -17.63 33.62 11.58
C GLY A 88 -17.81 34.90 10.75
N LYS A 89 -16.77 35.32 10.02
CA LYS A 89 -16.82 36.48 9.11
C LYS A 89 -17.83 36.30 7.99
N SER A 90 -17.91 35.11 7.39
CA SER A 90 -18.82 34.82 6.28
C SER A 90 -20.30 34.92 6.67
N VAL A 91 -20.61 34.64 7.94
CA VAL A 91 -21.98 34.72 8.49
C VAL A 91 -22.31 36.14 8.98
N GLY A 92 -21.32 37.02 9.11
CA GLY A 92 -21.50 38.36 9.68
C GLY A 92 -21.88 38.36 11.16
N SER A 93 -21.60 37.25 11.87
CA SER A 93 -21.90 37.12 13.29
C SER A 93 -20.97 38.01 14.12
N SER A 94 -21.54 38.74 15.08
CA SER A 94 -20.78 39.51 16.06
C SER A 94 -20.08 38.64 17.10
N ILE A 95 -20.52 37.39 17.27
CA ILE A 95 -19.94 36.43 18.22
C ILE A 95 -18.84 35.64 17.51
N PRO A 96 -17.56 35.82 17.88
CA PRO A 96 -16.47 35.02 17.31
C PRO A 96 -16.57 33.57 17.82
N SER A 97 -16.42 32.61 16.91
CA SER A 97 -16.16 31.22 17.30
C SER A 97 -14.80 31.14 17.97
N PHE A 98 -14.75 30.60 19.18
CA PHE A 98 -13.51 30.45 19.94
C PHE A 98 -13.16 28.99 20.13
N LEU A 99 -11.86 28.70 20.18
CA LEU A 99 -11.30 27.37 20.44
C LEU A 99 -10.53 27.43 21.75
N ASN A 100 -10.85 26.52 22.68
CA ASN A 100 -10.12 26.39 23.94
C ASN A 100 -9.37 25.06 23.97
N VAL A 101 -8.09 25.09 24.37
CA VAL A 101 -7.27 23.88 24.50
C VAL A 101 -7.46 23.33 25.91
N ILE A 102 -8.21 22.23 26.01
CA ILE A 102 -8.42 21.52 27.27
C ILE A 102 -7.39 20.41 27.46
N GLN A 103 -7.01 20.15 28.71
CA GLN A 103 -6.23 18.96 29.06
C GLN A 103 -7.19 17.79 29.26
N ALA A 104 -7.16 16.83 28.34
CA ALA A 104 -7.98 15.63 28.43
C ALA A 104 -7.32 14.58 29.34
N CYS A 105 -8.14 13.84 30.09
CA CYS A 105 -7.69 12.71 30.93
C CYS A 105 -7.57 11.40 30.13
N GLY A 106 -8.24 11.30 28.97
CA GLY A 106 -8.21 10.11 28.11
C GLY A 106 -6.99 10.03 27.19
N SER A 107 -6.67 8.82 26.70
CA SER A 107 -5.60 8.62 25.72
C SER A 107 -6.01 9.21 24.35
N PRO A 108 -5.24 10.16 23.80
CA PRO A 108 -5.52 10.72 22.48
C PRO A 108 -5.37 9.68 21.36
N PRO A 109 -6.09 9.84 20.24
CA PRO A 109 -5.95 8.96 19.08
C PRO A 109 -4.58 9.14 18.40
N THR A 110 -4.10 8.05 17.78
CA THR A 110 -2.86 8.06 16.99
C THR A 110 -3.15 8.54 15.58
N PHE A 111 -2.37 9.49 15.09
CA PHE A 111 -2.48 10.02 13.73
C PHE A 111 -1.12 10.00 13.02
N ASN A 112 -1.02 9.20 11.96
CA ASN A 112 0.17 9.10 11.12
C ASN A 112 -0.04 9.86 9.80
N ARG A 113 0.82 10.83 9.52
CA ARG A 113 0.79 11.54 8.23
C ARG A 113 1.37 10.64 7.14
N THR A 114 0.52 10.20 6.23
CA THR A 114 0.92 9.35 5.10
C THR A 114 1.03 10.16 3.81
N ASN A 115 1.92 9.72 2.93
CA ASN A 115 2.00 10.17 1.54
C ASN A 115 1.46 9.05 0.64
N LYS A 116 1.24 9.32 -0.65
CA LYS A 116 0.80 8.32 -1.64
C LYS A 116 1.62 7.04 -1.62
N PHE A 117 2.92 7.15 -1.37
CA PHE A 117 3.84 6.02 -1.26
C PHE A 117 3.68 5.23 0.06
N THR A 118 3.66 5.93 1.20
CA THR A 118 3.63 5.28 2.53
C THR A 118 2.26 4.79 2.95
N GLN A 119 1.18 5.28 2.31
CA GLN A 119 -0.19 4.89 2.63
C GLN A 119 -0.43 3.39 2.49
N GLY A 120 0.12 2.74 1.45
CA GLY A 120 -0.03 1.29 1.26
C GLY A 120 0.61 0.49 2.39
N PHE A 121 1.84 0.86 2.78
CA PHE A 121 2.55 0.22 3.90
C PHE A 121 1.90 0.49 5.25
N GLN A 122 1.36 1.70 5.45
CA GLN A 122 0.63 2.04 6.67
C GLN A 122 -0.65 1.21 6.80
N ASN A 123 -1.44 1.11 5.72
CA ASN A 123 -2.66 0.29 5.72
C ASN A 123 -2.36 -1.18 6.03
N LEU A 124 -1.23 -1.70 5.53
CA LEU A 124 -0.79 -3.06 5.82
C LEU A 124 -0.52 -3.26 7.32
N ILE A 125 0.10 -2.29 7.99
CA ILE A 125 0.37 -2.35 9.43
C ILE A 125 -0.88 -2.11 10.26
N ASP A 126 -1.68 -1.12 9.90
CA ASP A 126 -2.92 -0.78 10.61
C ASP A 126 -3.91 -1.96 10.58
N SER A 127 -3.80 -2.84 9.57
CA SER A 127 -4.58 -4.09 9.49
C SER A 127 -4.22 -5.11 10.58
N TYR A 128 -2.98 -5.07 11.08
CA TYR A 128 -2.54 -5.90 12.20
C TYR A 128 -2.96 -5.27 13.54
N GLY A 129 -2.85 -3.95 13.65
CA GLY A 129 -3.28 -3.22 14.82
C GLY A 129 -2.88 -1.75 14.76
N ILE A 130 -3.66 -0.90 15.41
CA ILE A 130 -3.38 0.53 15.51
C ILE A 130 -2.35 0.75 16.63
N ALA A 131 -1.26 1.45 16.31
CA ALA A 131 -0.22 1.78 17.28
C ALA A 131 -0.74 2.68 18.40
N SER A 132 -0.18 2.51 19.61
CA SER A 132 -0.53 3.35 20.75
C SER A 132 -0.01 4.79 20.58
N TYR A 133 -0.57 5.72 21.34
CA TYR A 133 -0.21 7.13 21.20
C TYR A 133 1.27 7.38 21.52
N ARG A 134 1.98 8.03 20.59
CA ARG A 134 3.43 8.28 20.63
C ARG A 134 4.31 7.03 20.67
N GLU A 135 3.81 5.91 20.17
CA GLU A 135 4.64 4.74 19.89
C GLU A 135 5.40 4.92 18.57
N VAL A 136 6.60 4.33 18.46
CA VAL A 136 7.33 4.30 17.18
C VAL A 136 6.53 3.52 16.14
N ASN A 137 6.24 4.17 15.03
CA ASN A 137 5.52 3.56 13.92
C ASN A 137 6.42 2.56 13.16
N PRO A 138 6.08 1.25 13.13
CA PRO A 138 6.87 0.25 12.42
C PRO A 138 6.84 0.45 10.89
N ALA A 139 5.90 1.24 10.35
CA ALA A 139 5.73 1.45 8.92
C ALA A 139 6.96 2.00 8.23
N LEU A 140 7.77 2.78 8.93
CA LEU A 140 8.98 3.33 8.36
C LEU A 140 10.01 2.23 8.02
N TYR A 141 10.13 1.21 8.88
CA TYR A 141 11.06 0.10 8.67
C TYR A 141 10.51 -0.90 7.66
N THR A 142 9.20 -1.19 7.71
CA THR A 142 8.56 -2.17 6.82
C THR A 142 8.60 -1.75 5.35
N ILE A 143 8.68 -0.46 5.03
CA ILE A 143 8.86 0.02 3.65
C ILE A 143 10.02 -0.69 2.94
N VAL A 144 11.11 -0.97 3.67
CA VAL A 144 12.31 -1.62 3.12
C VAL A 144 12.34 -3.10 3.51
N THR A 145 12.14 -3.41 4.79
CA THR A 145 12.35 -4.78 5.29
C THR A 145 11.34 -5.77 4.75
N PHE A 146 10.07 -5.37 4.57
CA PHE A 146 9.03 -6.28 4.08
C PHE A 146 9.30 -6.70 2.61
N PRO A 147 9.48 -5.76 1.65
CA PRO A 147 9.85 -6.12 0.28
C PRO A 147 11.19 -6.87 0.17
N PHE A 148 12.16 -6.56 1.03
CA PHE A 148 13.46 -7.25 1.04
C PHE A 148 13.33 -8.71 1.53
N LEU A 149 12.59 -8.96 2.60
CA LEU A 149 12.35 -10.32 3.08
C LEU A 149 11.56 -11.14 2.04
N PHE A 150 10.58 -10.52 1.38
CA PHE A 150 9.90 -11.14 0.24
C PHE A 150 10.89 -11.53 -0.86
N ALA A 151 11.80 -10.63 -1.23
CA ALA A 151 12.78 -10.86 -2.27
C ALA A 151 13.76 -12.01 -1.96
N VAL A 152 14.16 -12.18 -0.69
CA VAL A 152 15.02 -13.32 -0.29
C VAL A 152 14.31 -14.66 -0.50
N MET A 153 12.98 -14.70 -0.32
CA MET A 153 12.15 -15.89 -0.53
C MET A 153 11.81 -16.12 -2.01
N PHE A 154 11.53 -15.04 -2.75
CA PHE A 154 11.12 -15.05 -4.17
C PHE A 154 12.30 -14.72 -5.12
N GLY A 155 13.54 -15.00 -4.72
CA GLY A 155 14.75 -14.52 -5.41
C GLY A 155 14.98 -15.17 -6.77
N ASP A 156 14.31 -14.67 -7.80
CA ASP A 156 14.50 -15.00 -9.21
C ASP A 156 14.47 -13.70 -10.01
N LEU A 157 15.51 -13.48 -10.81
CA LEU A 157 15.68 -12.27 -11.59
C LEU A 157 14.63 -12.16 -12.72
N GLY A 158 14.28 -13.28 -13.36
CA GLY A 158 13.28 -13.29 -14.44
C GLY A 158 11.89 -12.92 -13.94
N HIS A 159 11.44 -13.59 -12.87
CA HIS A 159 10.14 -13.28 -12.25
C HIS A 159 10.13 -11.90 -11.58
N GLY A 160 11.26 -11.47 -10.98
CA GLY A 160 11.42 -10.13 -10.43
C GLY A 160 11.25 -9.02 -11.47
N ILE A 161 11.78 -9.21 -12.69
CA ILE A 161 11.57 -8.28 -13.82
C ILE A 161 10.09 -8.18 -14.18
N ILE A 162 9.37 -9.30 -14.29
CA ILE A 162 7.94 -9.31 -14.62
C ILE A 162 7.14 -8.52 -13.56
N LEU A 163 7.40 -8.77 -12.27
CA LEU A 163 6.75 -8.04 -11.18
C LEU A 163 7.09 -6.56 -11.18
N ALA A 164 8.35 -6.20 -11.43
CA ALA A 164 8.80 -4.81 -11.49
C ALA A 164 8.14 -4.06 -12.65
N VAL A 165 8.07 -4.66 -13.83
CA VAL A 165 7.40 -4.08 -15.01
C VAL A 165 5.89 -3.92 -14.76
N PHE A 166 5.25 -4.93 -14.17
CA PHE A 166 3.82 -4.85 -13.82
C PHE A 166 3.54 -3.76 -12.78
N GLY A 167 4.35 -3.69 -11.73
CA GLY A 167 4.28 -2.63 -10.72
C GLY A 167 4.51 -1.24 -11.30
N LEU A 168 5.52 -1.10 -12.16
CA LEU A 168 5.85 0.16 -12.83
C LEU A 168 4.71 0.63 -13.73
N TRP A 169 4.11 -0.27 -14.50
CA TRP A 169 2.96 0.03 -15.34
C TRP A 169 1.76 0.56 -14.54
N MET A 170 1.47 -0.03 -13.36
CA MET A 170 0.41 0.47 -12.48
C MET A 170 0.71 1.87 -11.92
N VAL A 171 1.96 2.16 -11.58
CA VAL A 171 2.39 3.47 -11.07
C VAL A 171 2.32 4.53 -12.18
N VAL A 172 2.83 4.24 -13.38
CA VAL A 172 2.82 5.19 -14.51
C VAL A 172 1.39 5.53 -14.94
N ARG A 173 0.47 4.54 -14.93
CA ARG A 173 -0.93 4.74 -15.33
C ARG A 173 -1.88 5.09 -14.19
N GLU A 174 -1.39 5.52 -13.03
CA GLU A 174 -2.22 5.71 -11.82
C GLU A 174 -3.44 6.63 -12.04
N GLN A 175 -3.27 7.72 -12.79
CA GLN A 175 -4.33 8.72 -13.02
C GLN A 175 -5.47 8.17 -13.88
N THR A 176 -5.13 7.32 -14.86
CA THR A 176 -6.12 6.71 -15.76
C THR A 176 -6.86 5.57 -15.07
N LEU A 177 -6.15 4.78 -14.26
CA LEU A 177 -6.71 3.64 -13.53
C LEU A 177 -7.57 4.10 -12.36
N SER A 178 -7.18 5.14 -11.62
CA SER A 178 -7.95 5.65 -10.48
C SER A 178 -9.31 6.23 -10.88
N LYS A 179 -9.46 6.72 -12.12
CA LYS A 179 -10.75 7.23 -12.64
C LYS A 179 -11.72 6.11 -13.00
N LYS A 180 -11.22 4.93 -13.36
CA LYS A 180 -12.03 3.76 -13.68
C LYS A 180 -12.42 3.06 -12.38
N LYS A 181 -13.67 3.24 -11.95
CA LYS A 181 -14.20 2.47 -10.81
C LYS A 181 -14.28 1.00 -11.21
N SER A 182 -13.41 0.18 -10.63
CA SER A 182 -13.45 -1.27 -10.78
C SER A 182 -14.30 -1.88 -9.66
N THR A 183 -15.19 -2.81 -10.03
CA THR A 183 -15.95 -3.64 -9.08
C THR A 183 -15.14 -4.84 -8.57
N ASN A 184 -14.00 -5.13 -9.20
CA ASN A 184 -13.17 -6.28 -8.81
C ASN A 184 -12.35 -5.93 -7.57
N GLU A 185 -12.69 -6.54 -6.43
CA GLU A 185 -12.01 -6.32 -5.15
C GLU A 185 -10.53 -6.67 -5.20
N ILE A 186 -10.17 -7.78 -5.88
CA ILE A 186 -8.78 -8.21 -6.06
C ILE A 186 -7.97 -7.09 -6.74
N TRP A 187 -8.53 -6.49 -7.80
CA TRP A 187 -7.86 -5.40 -8.50
C TRP A 187 -7.67 -4.16 -7.62
N ASN A 188 -8.66 -3.83 -6.79
CA ASN A 188 -8.59 -2.69 -5.88
C ASN A 188 -7.50 -2.87 -4.84
N ILE A 189 -7.32 -4.09 -4.30
CA ILE A 189 -6.24 -4.42 -3.37
C ILE A 189 -4.86 -4.28 -4.03
N PHE A 190 -4.67 -4.87 -5.22
CA PHE A 190 -3.40 -4.75 -5.95
C PHE A 190 -3.06 -3.30 -6.33
N PHE A 191 -4.06 -2.52 -6.76
CA PHE A 191 -3.85 -1.11 -7.11
C PHE A 191 -3.54 -0.24 -5.89
N ALA A 192 -4.16 -0.50 -4.74
CA ALA A 192 -3.82 0.13 -3.47
C ALA A 192 -2.38 -0.19 -3.05
N GLY A 193 -1.92 -1.42 -3.29
CA GLY A 193 -0.57 -1.91 -3.00
C GLY A 193 0.48 -1.67 -4.10
N ARG A 194 0.22 -0.84 -5.13
CA ARG A 194 1.09 -0.72 -6.32
C ARG A 194 2.57 -0.42 -6.01
N TYR A 195 2.84 0.42 -5.01
CA TYR A 195 4.22 0.73 -4.60
C TYR A 195 4.90 -0.43 -3.88
N ILE A 196 4.14 -1.25 -3.14
CA ILE A 196 4.64 -2.47 -2.49
C ILE A 196 5.06 -3.48 -3.56
N VAL A 197 4.21 -3.70 -4.57
CA VAL A 197 4.49 -4.60 -5.70
C VAL A 197 5.75 -4.16 -6.46
N LEU A 198 5.90 -2.87 -6.73
CA LEU A 198 7.09 -2.32 -7.37
C LEU A 198 8.36 -2.59 -6.55
N MET A 199 8.33 -2.31 -5.24
CA MET A 199 9.48 -2.54 -4.35
C MET A 199 9.81 -4.03 -4.25
N MET A 200 8.80 -4.92 -4.17
CA MET A 200 8.99 -6.37 -4.16
C MET A 200 9.68 -6.87 -5.43
N GLY A 201 9.27 -6.36 -6.60
CA GLY A 201 9.91 -6.71 -7.88
C GLY A 201 11.36 -6.21 -7.97
N LEU A 202 11.65 -4.98 -7.54
CA LEU A 202 13.00 -4.42 -7.56
C LEU A 202 13.96 -5.15 -6.62
N PHE A 203 13.53 -5.48 -5.40
CA PHE A 203 14.37 -6.26 -4.50
C PHE A 203 14.51 -7.71 -4.95
N SER A 204 13.45 -8.32 -5.52
CA SER A 204 13.52 -9.67 -6.09
C SER A 204 14.50 -9.74 -7.27
N MET A 205 14.57 -8.69 -8.08
CA MET A 205 15.60 -8.55 -9.12
C MET A 205 17.00 -8.54 -8.50
N TYR A 206 17.22 -7.75 -7.45
CA TYR A 206 18.50 -7.69 -6.73
C TYR A 206 18.89 -9.04 -6.12
N THR A 207 17.99 -9.71 -5.40
CA THR A 207 18.29 -11.02 -4.79
C THR A 207 18.43 -12.12 -5.83
N GLY A 208 17.69 -12.05 -6.94
CA GLY A 208 17.85 -12.95 -8.08
C GLY A 208 19.23 -12.85 -8.72
N PHE A 209 19.80 -11.64 -8.82
CA PHE A 209 21.20 -11.45 -9.20
C PHE A 209 22.18 -12.05 -8.19
N ILE A 210 21.93 -11.90 -6.89
CA ILE A 210 22.79 -12.51 -5.84
C ILE A 210 22.74 -14.04 -5.91
N TYR A 211 21.57 -14.64 -6.14
CA TYR A 211 21.46 -16.10 -6.33
C TYR A 211 21.94 -16.57 -7.69
N ASN A 212 22.13 -15.65 -8.64
CA ASN A 212 22.50 -15.91 -10.02
C ASN A 212 21.51 -16.89 -10.70
N ASP A 213 20.22 -16.61 -10.57
CA ASP A 213 19.13 -17.42 -11.13
C ASP A 213 18.15 -16.57 -11.94
N ILE A 214 18.02 -16.90 -13.23
CA ILE A 214 17.03 -16.38 -14.18
C ILE A 214 16.25 -17.56 -14.73
N PHE A 215 14.98 -17.70 -14.37
CA PHE A 215 14.14 -18.79 -14.88
C PHE A 215 14.82 -20.17 -14.78
N SER A 216 15.49 -20.46 -13.66
CA SER A 216 16.28 -21.68 -13.40
C SER A 216 17.58 -21.82 -14.22
N ARG A 217 18.11 -20.72 -14.78
CA ARG A 217 19.39 -20.66 -15.52
C ARG A 217 20.33 -19.65 -14.88
N SER A 218 21.63 -19.97 -14.85
CA SER A 218 22.66 -19.07 -14.32
C SER A 218 23.29 -18.19 -15.40
N LEU A 219 23.74 -17.00 -15.03
CA LEU A 219 24.48 -16.09 -15.90
C LEU A 219 25.99 -16.17 -15.62
N ASN A 220 26.77 -16.44 -16.66
CA ASN A 220 28.23 -16.39 -16.57
C ASN A 220 28.77 -15.02 -17.01
N ILE A 221 28.80 -14.06 -16.07
CA ILE A 221 29.21 -12.67 -16.34
C ILE A 221 30.71 -12.48 -16.15
N PHE A 222 31.29 -13.03 -15.07
CA PHE A 222 32.69 -12.80 -14.67
C PHE A 222 33.63 -13.98 -14.97
N GLY A 223 33.11 -15.06 -15.56
CA GLY A 223 33.83 -16.33 -15.67
C GLY A 223 33.76 -17.12 -14.36
N SER A 224 33.67 -18.45 -14.46
CA SER A 224 33.68 -19.31 -13.27
C SER A 224 35.06 -19.36 -12.62
N SER A 225 35.09 -19.43 -11.29
CA SER A 225 36.32 -19.67 -10.53
C SER A 225 36.74 -21.14 -10.53
N TRP A 226 35.88 -22.04 -11.00
CA TRP A 226 36.16 -23.46 -11.17
C TRP A 226 36.66 -23.75 -12.58
N LYS A 227 37.68 -24.60 -12.68
CA LYS A 227 38.25 -25.07 -13.94
C LYS A 227 38.22 -26.59 -13.98
N ILE A 228 37.92 -27.13 -15.15
CA ILE A 228 37.95 -28.56 -15.41
C ILE A 228 39.34 -28.88 -15.96
N ASN A 229 40.20 -29.49 -15.14
CA ASN A 229 41.56 -29.87 -15.53
C ASN A 229 41.67 -31.34 -16.03
N TYR A 230 40.54 -31.96 -16.40
CA TYR A 230 40.50 -33.32 -16.94
C TYR A 230 40.74 -33.34 -18.45
N ASN A 231 41.38 -34.40 -18.94
CA ASN A 231 41.53 -34.64 -20.38
C ASN A 231 40.18 -34.98 -21.03
N THR A 232 40.06 -34.68 -22.32
CA THR A 232 38.83 -34.93 -23.09
C THR A 232 38.42 -36.40 -23.08
N SER A 233 39.38 -37.32 -23.13
CA SER A 233 39.14 -38.77 -23.03
C SER A 233 38.52 -39.17 -21.68
N THR A 234 39.03 -38.62 -20.57
CA THR A 234 38.52 -38.88 -19.21
C THR A 234 37.14 -38.28 -18.96
N VAL A 235 36.81 -37.15 -19.61
CA VAL A 235 35.48 -36.54 -19.53
C VAL A 235 34.45 -37.34 -20.36
N ALA A 236 34.88 -37.93 -21.48
CA ALA A 236 33.98 -38.73 -22.33
C ALA A 236 33.68 -40.13 -21.74
N THR A 237 34.58 -40.71 -20.95
CA THR A 237 34.40 -42.05 -20.37
C THR A 237 33.65 -42.08 -19.06
N ASN A 238 33.65 -40.99 -18.29
CA ASN A 238 33.06 -40.94 -16.96
C ASN A 238 31.81 -40.06 -16.95
N GLU A 239 30.68 -40.58 -16.45
CA GLU A 239 29.43 -39.82 -16.35
C GLU A 239 29.46 -38.77 -15.23
N MET A 240 30.16 -39.06 -14.13
CA MET A 240 30.30 -38.16 -12.98
C MET A 240 31.77 -37.93 -12.64
N LEU A 241 32.13 -36.66 -12.51
CA LEU A 241 33.48 -36.23 -12.12
C LEU A 241 33.37 -35.26 -10.94
N GLN A 242 34.25 -35.43 -9.95
CA GLN A 242 34.31 -34.58 -8.76
C GLN A 242 35.55 -33.71 -8.81
N LEU A 243 35.36 -32.40 -8.83
CA LEU A 243 36.44 -31.43 -8.72
C LEU A 243 36.90 -31.30 -7.27
N ASP A 244 38.21 -31.31 -7.03
CA ASP A 244 38.75 -31.16 -5.69
C ASP A 244 39.07 -29.67 -5.40
N PRO A 245 38.49 -29.05 -4.35
CA PRO A 245 38.82 -27.68 -3.98
C PRO A 245 40.27 -27.48 -3.49
N ALA A 246 40.98 -28.55 -3.11
CA ALA A 246 42.36 -28.48 -2.63
C ALA A 246 43.41 -28.38 -3.76
N THR A 247 43.11 -28.93 -4.94
CA THR A 247 43.98 -28.97 -6.13
C THR A 247 43.85 -27.71 -6.98
N HIS A 248 44.43 -27.72 -8.19
CA HIS A 248 44.37 -26.62 -9.17
C HIS A 248 42.98 -26.45 -9.85
N ASP A 249 41.98 -27.24 -9.47
CA ASP A 249 40.63 -27.20 -10.05
C ASP A 249 39.82 -25.98 -9.56
N TYR A 250 40.17 -25.44 -8.39
CA TYR A 250 39.60 -24.20 -7.86
C TYR A 250 40.67 -23.09 -7.83
N ASN A 251 40.38 -21.95 -8.46
CA ASN A 251 41.30 -20.80 -8.48
C ASN A 251 41.44 -20.10 -7.11
N LYS A 252 40.86 -20.64 -6.02
CA LYS A 252 40.88 -20.09 -4.65
C LYS A 252 40.35 -18.66 -4.51
N LYS A 253 39.59 -18.19 -5.50
CA LYS A 253 38.96 -16.86 -5.53
C LYS A 253 37.44 -17.02 -5.61
N PRO A 254 36.67 -16.43 -4.69
CA PRO A 254 35.21 -16.47 -4.78
C PRO A 254 34.72 -15.70 -6.01
N TYR A 255 33.55 -16.08 -6.52
CA TYR A 255 32.90 -15.36 -7.61
C TYR A 255 32.61 -13.91 -7.16
N PRO A 256 32.96 -12.88 -7.95
CA PRO A 256 32.90 -11.49 -7.49
C PRO A 256 31.51 -11.01 -7.06
N PHE A 257 30.44 -11.54 -7.65
CA PHE A 257 29.08 -11.08 -7.38
C PHE A 257 28.05 -12.20 -7.49
N GLY A 258 27.50 -12.63 -6.36
CA GLY A 258 26.52 -13.70 -6.27
C GLY A 258 27.13 -15.11 -6.24
N ILE A 259 26.38 -16.10 -6.71
CA ILE A 259 26.79 -17.52 -6.72
C ILE A 259 27.45 -17.86 -8.06
N ASP A 260 28.54 -18.63 -8.01
CA ASP A 260 29.25 -19.10 -9.20
C ASP A 260 28.31 -19.93 -10.12
N PRO A 261 28.25 -19.62 -11.44
CA PRO A 261 27.39 -20.32 -12.39
C PRO A 261 27.56 -21.83 -12.43
N VAL A 262 28.76 -22.34 -12.11
CA VAL A 262 29.08 -23.78 -12.13
C VAL A 262 28.21 -24.57 -11.16
N TRP A 263 27.79 -23.96 -10.04
CA TRP A 263 26.89 -24.62 -9.09
C TRP A 263 25.53 -24.95 -9.67
N GLN A 264 25.06 -24.27 -10.73
CA GLN A 264 23.80 -24.59 -11.37
C GLN A 264 23.88 -25.88 -12.20
N LEU A 265 25.08 -26.19 -12.71
CA LEU A 265 25.37 -27.39 -13.49
C LEU A 265 25.72 -28.60 -12.60
N ALA A 266 26.20 -28.34 -11.39
CA ALA A 266 26.62 -29.39 -10.46
C ALA A 266 25.45 -30.23 -9.94
N GLU A 267 25.64 -31.53 -9.79
CA GLU A 267 24.64 -32.44 -9.23
C GLU A 267 24.43 -32.21 -7.72
N ASN A 268 25.52 -31.88 -7.00
CA ASN A 268 25.50 -31.59 -5.57
C ASN A 268 25.01 -30.15 -5.22
N LYS A 269 24.38 -29.43 -6.16
CA LYS A 269 23.93 -28.04 -5.96
C LYS A 269 22.99 -27.86 -4.77
N ILE A 270 22.11 -28.84 -4.52
CA ILE A 270 21.09 -28.75 -3.49
C ILE A 270 21.74 -28.72 -2.10
N ILE A 271 22.79 -29.52 -1.89
CA ILE A 271 23.51 -29.61 -0.62
C ILE A 271 24.20 -28.27 -0.31
N PHE A 272 24.84 -27.66 -1.32
CA PHE A 272 25.50 -26.37 -1.18
C PHE A 272 24.50 -25.23 -0.94
N LEU A 273 23.48 -25.11 -1.80
CA LEU A 273 22.50 -24.02 -1.74
C LEU A 273 21.65 -24.07 -0.46
N ASN A 274 21.27 -25.26 0.01
CA ASN A 274 20.51 -25.39 1.25
C ASN A 274 21.34 -24.94 2.46
N THR A 275 22.62 -25.34 2.53
CA THR A 275 23.53 -24.90 3.59
C THR A 275 23.70 -23.37 3.58
N TYR A 276 23.87 -22.78 2.39
CA TYR A 276 23.96 -21.33 2.22
C TYR A 276 22.68 -20.61 2.66
N LYS A 277 21.52 -21.03 2.15
CA LYS A 277 20.22 -20.40 2.45
C LYS A 277 19.84 -20.52 3.92
N MET A 278 20.14 -21.64 4.57
CA MET A 278 19.90 -21.82 6.01
C MET A 278 20.76 -20.89 6.86
N LYS A 279 22.06 -20.74 6.54
CA LYS A 279 22.92 -19.81 7.28
C LYS A 279 22.51 -18.36 7.05
N LEU A 280 22.17 -18.00 5.81
CA LEU A 280 21.68 -16.66 5.48
C LEU A 280 20.39 -16.31 6.23
N SER A 281 19.43 -17.24 6.32
CA SER A 281 18.14 -16.99 7.00
C SER A 281 18.33 -16.73 8.50
N ILE A 282 19.25 -17.43 9.17
CA ILE A 282 19.58 -17.21 10.58
C ILE A 282 20.21 -15.82 10.79
N ILE A 283 21.13 -15.40 9.92
CA ILE A 283 21.77 -14.08 10.00
C ILE A 283 20.74 -12.97 9.80
N LEU A 284 19.88 -13.10 8.79
CA LEU A 284 18.82 -12.13 8.51
C LEU A 284 17.84 -12.03 9.68
N ARG A 285 17.41 -13.15 10.24
CA ARG A 285 16.54 -13.18 11.42
C ARG A 285 17.18 -12.44 12.60
N LYS A 286 18.44 -12.74 12.92
CA LYS A 286 19.15 -12.10 14.03
C LYS A 286 19.26 -10.58 13.84
N TYR A 287 19.44 -10.12 12.61
CA TYR A 287 19.47 -8.69 12.29
C TYR A 287 18.11 -8.01 12.50
N VAL A 288 17.02 -8.64 12.04
CA VAL A 288 15.66 -8.14 12.25
C VAL A 288 15.31 -8.08 13.74
N ASP A 289 15.63 -9.15 14.50
CA ASP A 289 15.37 -9.21 15.94
C ASP A 289 16.15 -8.14 16.72
N ASN A 290 17.39 -7.85 16.32
CA ASN A 290 18.18 -6.79 16.95
C ASN A 290 17.57 -5.38 16.74
N ASN A 291 17.09 -5.09 15.53
CA ASN A 291 16.42 -3.81 15.24
C ASN A 291 15.10 -3.66 16.00
N ARG A 292 14.37 -4.77 16.20
CA ARG A 292 13.18 -4.78 17.04
C ARG A 292 13.51 -4.44 18.48
N ASN A 293 14.49 -5.10 19.08
CA ASN A 293 14.91 -4.84 20.46
C ASN A 293 15.37 -3.39 20.66
N PHE A 294 16.07 -2.83 19.67
CA PHE A 294 16.44 -1.41 19.70
C PHE A 294 15.21 -0.49 19.73
N THR A 295 14.19 -0.79 18.92
CA THR A 295 12.94 -0.01 18.87
C THR A 295 12.16 -0.09 20.18
N GLU A 296 12.07 -1.27 20.79
CA GLU A 296 11.44 -1.46 22.11
C GLU A 296 12.17 -0.65 23.20
N SER A 297 13.51 -0.64 23.19
CA SER A 297 14.30 0.16 24.13
C SER A 297 14.07 1.67 23.95
N PHE A 298 13.85 2.12 22.72
CA PHE A 298 13.55 3.53 22.42
C PHE A 298 12.15 3.91 22.90
N ASN A 299 11.15 3.05 22.66
CA ASN A 299 9.78 3.25 23.15
C ASN A 299 9.75 3.39 24.68
N LEU A 300 10.48 2.55 25.42
CA LEU A 300 10.55 2.63 26.88
C LEU A 300 11.17 3.97 27.36
N LYS A 301 12.20 4.47 26.68
CA LYS A 301 12.81 5.77 26.98
C LYS A 301 11.85 6.94 26.69
N GLU A 302 11.10 6.88 25.61
CA GLU A 302 10.09 7.91 25.29
C GLU A 302 8.90 7.87 26.26
N GLN A 303 8.41 6.69 26.64
CA GLN A 303 7.33 6.56 27.61
C GLN A 303 7.72 7.09 29.00
N THR A 304 8.94 6.81 29.47
CA THR A 304 9.44 7.36 30.75
C THR A 304 9.59 8.88 30.70
N LYS A 305 10.06 9.44 29.58
CA LYS A 305 10.14 10.89 29.39
C LYS A 305 8.75 11.55 29.38
N ASN A 306 7.78 10.94 28.71
CA ASN A 306 6.40 11.42 28.68
C ASN A 306 5.75 11.37 30.07
N LYS A 307 5.94 10.28 30.84
CA LYS A 307 5.46 10.19 32.24
C LYS A 307 6.06 11.30 33.12
N ASN A 308 7.34 11.58 32.97
CA ASN A 308 8.03 12.63 33.73
C ASN A 308 7.61 14.06 33.34
N GLN A 309 7.17 14.29 32.09
CA GLN A 309 6.58 15.58 31.69
C GLN A 309 5.16 15.75 32.24
N ILE A 310 4.37 14.67 32.27
CA ILE A 310 3.00 14.70 32.82
C ILE A 310 3.04 14.94 34.33
N SER A 311 4.00 14.37 35.07
CA SER A 311 4.14 14.63 36.51
C SER A 311 4.55 16.06 36.82
N LYS A 312 5.49 16.65 36.04
CA LYS A 312 5.91 18.05 36.19
C LYS A 312 4.84 19.09 35.86
N ASN A 313 3.89 18.77 34.99
CA ASN A 313 2.77 19.66 34.66
C ASN A 313 1.60 19.56 35.64
N LYS A 314 1.62 18.58 36.56
CA LYS A 314 0.61 18.40 37.62
C LYS A 314 1.00 19.04 38.97
N THR A 315 2.27 19.44 39.12
CA THR A 315 2.81 20.22 40.24
C THR A 315 2.94 21.67 39.86
#